data_AF-A0A9E0F3G9-F1
#
_entry.id   AF-A0A9E0F3G9-F1
#
_cell.length_a   1.000
_cell.length_b   1.000
_cell.length_c   1.000
_cell.angle_alpha   90.00
_cell.angle_beta   90.00
_cell.angle_gamma   90.00
#
_symmetry.space_group_name_H-M   'P 1'
#
loop_
_entity.id
_entity.type
_entity.pdbx_description
1 polymer ?
#
loop_
_entity_poly.entity_id
_entity_poly.type
_entity_poly.pdbx_seq_one_letter_code
_entity_poly.pdbx_strand_id
1 'polypeptide(L)' 'IPVAFFFDGIHEDYHQPTDDPEKIDYPLLQKRAQLVFATAWELANRKERIVVDKK' A
#
# COMPACT_ATOMS: atom_id res chain seq x y z
N ILE A 1 1.73 17.78 4.02
CA ILE A 1 1.49 16.91 2.84
C ILE A 1 0.85 15.63 3.36
N PRO A 2 -0.32 15.22 2.88
CA PRO A 2 -0.96 13.98 3.31
C PRO A 2 -0.15 12.76 2.84
N VAL A 3 -0.11 11.72 3.67
CA VAL A 3 0.63 10.48 3.43
C VAL A 3 -0.27 9.29 3.75
N ALA A 4 -0.25 8.28 2.89
CA ALA A 4 -0.87 6.99 3.13
C ALA A 4 0.20 5.90 3.05
N PHE A 5 0.19 4.96 3.99
CA PHE A 5 1.10 3.83 4.04
C PHE A 5 0.30 2.53 3.97
N PHE A 6 0.62 1.68 3.01
CA PHE A 6 -0.02 0.37 2.83
C PHE A 6 0.89 -0.69 3.44
N PHE A 7 0.41 -1.29 4.52
CA PHE A 7 1.15 -2.28 5.31
C PHE A 7 0.25 -3.47 5.59
N ASP A 8 0.80 -4.67 5.48
CA ASP A 8 0.11 -5.92 5.73
C ASP A 8 0.24 -6.44 7.16
N GLY A 9 1.00 -5.74 7.99
CA GLY A 9 1.18 -6.04 9.41
C GLY A 9 2.55 -6.65 9.71
N ILE A 10 2.78 -6.91 10.99
CA ILE A 10 3.93 -7.72 11.40
C ILE A 10 3.61 -9.20 11.16
N HIS A 11 4.62 -10.00 10.83
CA HIS A 11 4.53 -11.44 10.65
C HIS A 11 5.63 -12.16 11.44
N GLU A 12 5.54 -13.48 11.54
CA GLU A 12 6.44 -14.32 12.36
C GLU A 12 7.91 -14.12 12.00
N ASP A 13 8.21 -13.98 10.71
CA ASP A 13 9.56 -13.78 10.19
C ASP A 13 10.00 -12.31 10.10
N TYR A 14 9.22 -11.36 10.62
CA TYR A 14 9.55 -9.94 10.51
C TYR A 14 10.93 -9.63 11.12
N HIS A 15 11.79 -8.97 10.34
CA HIS A 15 13.20 -8.69 10.70
C HIS A 15 14.06 -9.95 10.95
N GLN A 16 13.68 -11.11 10.40
CA GLN A 16 14.47 -12.34 10.46
C GLN A 16 15.07 -12.69 9.09
N PRO A 17 16.20 -13.42 9.03
CA PRO A 17 16.77 -13.91 7.77
C PRO A 17 15.88 -14.89 7.01
N THR A 18 14.84 -15.42 7.67
CA THR A 18 13.85 -16.34 7.11
C THR A 18 12.66 -15.62 6.48
N ASP A 19 12.70 -14.29 6.36
CA ASP A 19 11.71 -13.48 5.62
C ASP A 19 11.93 -13.66 4.11
N ASP A 20 11.45 -14.79 3.60
CA ASP A 20 11.74 -15.27 2.26
C ASP A 20 10.55 -15.07 1.29
N PRO A 21 10.80 -14.82 -0.01
CA PRO A 21 9.74 -14.61 -1.01
C PRO A 21 8.74 -15.77 -1.13
N GLU A 22 9.16 -17.00 -0.85
CA GLU A 22 8.33 -18.20 -0.89
C GLU A 22 7.16 -18.14 0.10
N LYS A 23 7.24 -17.27 1.12
CA LYS A 23 6.20 -17.08 2.14
C LYS A 23 5.15 -16.03 1.76
N ILE A 24 5.32 -15.36 0.61
CA ILE A 24 4.41 -14.31 0.15
C ILE A 24 3.09 -14.93 -0.37
N ASP A 25 1.96 -14.42 0.13
CA ASP A 25 0.65 -14.63 -0.50
C ASP A 25 0.54 -13.73 -1.76
N TYR A 26 0.98 -14.27 -2.90
CA TYR A 26 0.99 -13.55 -4.17
C TYR A 26 -0.40 -13.14 -4.68
N PRO A 27 -1.45 -13.99 -4.60
CA PRO A 27 -2.81 -13.56 -4.91
C PRO A 27 -3.25 -12.31 -4.13
N LEU A 28 -2.95 -12.27 -2.82
CA LEU A 28 -3.27 -11.12 -1.98
C LEU A 28 -2.39 -9.90 -2.32
N LEU A 29 -1.09 -10.12 -2.56
CA LEU A 29 -0.16 -9.08 -3.00
C LEU A 29 -0.63 -8.42 -4.30
N GLN A 30 -1.05 -9.20 -5.30
CA GLN A 30 -1.57 -8.68 -6.57
C GLN A 30 -2.77 -7.77 -6.34
N LYS A 31 -3.73 -8.20 -5.51
CA LYS A 31 -4.92 -7.40 -5.19
C LYS A 31 -4.54 -6.08 -4.50
N ARG A 32 -3.57 -6.12 -3.58
CA ARG A 32 -3.05 -4.92 -2.90
C ARG A 32 -2.34 -3.99 -3.89
N ALA A 33 -1.49 -4.52 -4.77
CA ALA A 33 -0.78 -3.74 -5.78
C ALA A 33 -1.76 -3.03 -6.73
N GLN A 34 -2.82 -3.70 -7.17
CA GLN A 34 -3.88 -3.11 -7.98
C GLN A 34 -4.60 -1.97 -7.24
N LEU A 35 -4.90 -2.14 -5.95
CA LEU A 35 -5.50 -1.08 -5.12
C LEU A 35 -4.58 0.15 -5.03
N VAL A 36 -3.29 -0.05 -4.74
CA VAL A 36 -2.32 1.05 -4.63
C VAL A 36 -2.20 1.79 -5.96
N PHE A 37 -2.10 1.05 -7.06
CA PHE A 37 -2.07 1.64 -8.41
C PHE A 37 -3.34 2.44 -8.71
N ALA A 38 -4.52 1.86 -8.51
CA ALA A 38 -5.80 2.53 -8.79
C ALA A 38 -5.95 3.80 -7.94
N THR A 39 -5.53 3.76 -6.68
CA THR A 39 -5.53 4.91 -5.77
C THR A 39 -4.62 6.03 -6.28
N ALA A 40 -3.37 5.69 -6.62
CA ALA A 40 -2.43 6.67 -7.15
C ALA A 40 -2.89 7.24 -8.50
N TRP A 41 -3.44 6.39 -9.35
CA TRP A 41 -3.98 6.78 -10.66
C TRP A 41 -5.14 7.75 -10.54
N GLU A 42 -6.11 7.49 -9.67
CA GLU A 42 -7.22 8.42 -9.40
C GLU A 42 -6.68 9.75 -8.89
N LEU A 43 -5.81 9.73 -7.89
CA LEU A 43 -5.25 10.93 -7.27
C LEU A 43 -4.41 11.78 -8.23
N ALA A 44 -3.71 11.15 -9.18
CA ALA A 44 -2.89 11.85 -10.16
C ALA A 44 -3.73 12.49 -11.29
N ASN A 45 -4.90 11.92 -11.61
CA ASN A 45 -5.70 12.33 -12.76
C ASN A 45 -6.99 13.10 -12.41
N ARG A 46 -7.37 13.17 -11.13
CA ARG A 46 -8.49 13.99 -10.67
C ARG A 46 -8.24 15.48 -10.91
N LYS A 47 -9.30 16.23 -11.21
CA LYS A 47 -9.23 17.68 -11.49
C LYS A 47 -8.93 18.48 -10.23
N GLU A 48 -9.61 18.15 -9.14
CA GLU A 48 -9.50 18.84 -7.86
C GLU A 48 -8.51 18.13 -6.97
N ARG A 49 -7.70 18.87 -6.21
CA ARG A 49 -6.86 18.28 -5.16
C ARG A 49 -7.75 17.67 -4.07
N ILE A 50 -7.20 16.70 -3.36
CA ILE A 50 -7.84 16.16 -2.15
C ILE A 50 -8.08 17.28 -1.14
N VAL A 51 -9.27 17.26 -0.53
CA VAL A 51 -9.61 18.14 0.57
C VAL A 51 -8.85 17.66 1.80
N VAL A 52 -8.10 18.57 2.43
CA VAL A 52 -7.40 18.31 3.68
C VAL A 52 -7.98 19.22 4.75
N ASP A 53 -8.24 18.66 5.93
CA ASP A 53 -8.69 19.47 7.07
C ASP A 53 -7.63 20.52 7.40
N LYS A 54 -8.07 21.76 7.59
CA LYS A 54 -7.21 22.84 8.07
C LYS A 54 -7.25 22.84 9.59
N LYS A 55 -6.07 22.78 10.22
CA LYS A 55 -5.93 23.16 11.62
C LYS A 55 -6.11 24.67 11.77
#